data_AF-A0A520ZNX8-F1
#
_entry.id   AF-A0A520ZNX8-F1
#
_cell.length_a   1.000
_cell.length_b   1.000
_cell.length_c   1.000
_cell.angle_alpha   90.00
_cell.angle_beta   90.00
_cell.angle_gamma   90.00
#
_symmetry.space_group_name_H-M   'P 1'
#
loop_
_entity.id
_entity.type
_entity.pdbx_description
1 polymer ?
#
loop_
_entity_poly.entity_id
_entity_poly.type
_entity_poly.pdbx_seq_one_letter_code
_entity_poly.pdbx_strand_id
1 'polypeptide(L)'
;DPCPILDADPGPDPNIAMLKTDVMPPWSGGGGAYAIPDVLNEVRRHNTTLIFHNTRAQAEIFFHNLWLQNDEGLPIGIHHGSLARDQREKVEAAMVRGELKAIVCTGTLDLGIDWGDVDLIIQIGAPKNVKRLVQRIGRANHRYNAPSKALIVPANRFEVVECVAALEAVRARDLDGDPRGAGPLDVLCQHILIRACRGPFDADALFETFRTAGAYADLSKNDFDQCLEMMATGGYALRAYDRWQRLRQRDDGHWELRDPRSAKHVRMNIGTILDTETLKVRYRGRGAALGEIEEGFAASLTPGDTFLIGGQVVRYEGLREMTVEVSRRADRPPKIAVFAGSKFSTSTQLSNRILDMLRQETWPELPRHTAEWLALQRERSKLPQRDRILVETFPHDGRQHTCIYGFAGRSAMQTLGLLVTGRMEAEGLNPLGFVSTDYAVLIWGLDRVPDPAPLFDGENLREAFETWLKGNAVMKRTFKGSAVISMMLERNFGPQRRTGRQAAFSSDILYDTLAKYDPGHLLMRITRTEAMRGLVDFGRIEEMLARTRGRIDHVVLDRVTPLAAPLFLEHGRVPIHGEGRERLLADEAGRLMEAAGLKMD
;
A
#
# COMPACT_ATOMS: atom_id res chain seq x y z
N ASP A 1 -33.30 -0.16 -15.22
CA ASP A 1 -34.40 0.16 -14.28
C ASP A 1 -33.90 1.02 -13.14
N PRO A 2 -34.53 2.19 -12.88
CA PRO A 2 -34.30 2.92 -11.64
C PRO A 2 -34.86 2.09 -10.49
N CYS A 3 -33.97 1.62 -9.60
CA CYS A 3 -34.36 0.96 -8.37
C CYS A 3 -34.85 2.03 -7.38
N PRO A 4 -36.05 1.91 -6.78
CA PRO A 4 -36.47 2.82 -5.73
C PRO A 4 -35.52 2.69 -4.54
N ILE A 5 -34.87 3.79 -4.16
CA ILE A 5 -34.03 3.86 -2.96
C ILE A 5 -34.95 4.06 -1.76
N LEU A 6 -34.86 3.17 -0.78
CA LEU A 6 -35.59 3.28 0.48
C LEU A 6 -34.60 3.70 1.57
N ASP A 7 -34.85 4.85 2.19
CA ASP A 7 -34.07 5.32 3.32
C ASP A 7 -34.62 4.71 4.61
N ALA A 8 -33.80 3.91 5.29
CA ALA A 8 -34.12 3.37 6.61
C ALA A 8 -33.73 4.37 7.72
N ASP A 9 -34.37 4.29 8.88
CA ASP A 9 -33.93 5.03 10.07
C ASP A 9 -32.47 4.62 10.40
N PRO A 10 -31.54 5.60 10.52
CA PRO A 10 -30.11 5.36 10.69
C PRO A 10 -29.73 4.63 11.98
N GLY A 11 -30.65 4.48 12.94
CA GLY A 11 -30.36 3.88 14.24
C GLY A 11 -29.51 4.80 15.14
N PRO A 12 -29.02 4.29 16.28
CA PRO A 12 -28.24 5.08 17.23
C PRO A 12 -26.85 5.43 16.70
N ASP A 13 -26.37 6.64 17.03
CA ASP A 13 -25.01 7.04 16.69
C ASP A 13 -23.97 6.14 17.41
N PRO A 14 -22.81 5.87 16.77
CA PRO A 14 -21.82 4.97 17.32
C PRO A 14 -21.09 5.60 18.52
N ASN A 15 -20.79 4.78 19.53
CA ASN A 15 -19.99 5.17 20.69
C ASN A 15 -18.50 5.04 20.36
N ILE A 16 -17.91 6.14 19.89
CA ILE A 16 -16.52 6.17 19.42
C ILE A 16 -15.67 7.23 20.13
N ALA A 17 -14.46 6.82 20.50
CA ALA A 17 -13.49 7.69 21.16
C ALA A 17 -12.04 7.26 20.88
N MET A 18 -11.08 8.12 21.19
CA MET A 18 -9.69 7.73 21.33
C MET A 18 -9.51 7.00 22.68
N LEU A 19 -8.72 5.93 22.71
CA LEU A 19 -8.36 5.26 23.96
C LEU A 19 -7.55 6.24 24.83
N LYS A 20 -7.94 6.37 26.10
CA LYS A 20 -7.19 7.15 27.07
C LYS A 20 -6.00 6.30 27.55
N THR A 21 -4.80 6.83 27.41
CA THR A 21 -3.56 6.19 27.85
C THR A 21 -2.75 7.15 28.71
N ASP A 22 -2.07 6.63 29.73
CA ASP A 22 -1.19 7.44 30.58
C ASP A 22 0.17 7.71 29.91
N VAL A 23 0.54 6.85 28.95
CA VAL A 23 1.78 6.95 28.19
C VAL A 23 1.53 7.70 26.89
N MET A 24 2.42 8.64 26.56
CA MET A 24 2.38 9.36 25.28
C MET A 24 2.74 8.42 24.12
N PRO A 25 2.08 8.58 22.95
CA PRO A 25 2.51 7.88 21.75
C PRO A 25 3.97 8.20 21.40
N PRO A 26 4.70 7.23 20.81
CA PRO A 26 6.06 7.45 20.33
C PRO A 26 6.07 8.44 19.15
N TRP A 27 7.25 8.98 18.82
CA TRP A 27 7.39 9.92 17.71
C TRP A 27 7.20 9.27 16.33
N SER A 28 7.57 8.01 16.17
CA SER A 28 7.41 7.26 14.93
C SER A 28 7.00 5.81 15.19
N GLY A 29 6.64 5.11 14.13
CA GLY A 29 6.20 3.71 14.17
C GLY A 29 4.69 3.55 14.07
N GLY A 30 4.26 2.32 13.82
CA GLY A 30 2.86 1.98 13.53
C GLY A 30 2.28 0.87 14.41
N GLY A 31 2.96 0.55 15.52
CA GLY A 31 2.70 -0.67 16.29
C GLY A 31 1.83 -0.52 17.53
N GLY A 32 1.58 0.68 18.05
CA GLY A 32 0.70 0.89 19.22
C GLY A 32 1.11 0.19 20.52
N ALA A 33 2.33 -0.35 20.62
CA ALA A 33 2.75 -1.21 21.74
C ALA A 33 2.71 -0.52 23.11
N TYR A 34 2.87 0.81 23.16
CA TYR A 34 2.81 1.60 24.39
C TYR A 34 1.43 1.53 25.08
N ALA A 35 0.37 1.25 24.33
CA ALA A 35 -1.01 1.22 24.82
C ALA A 35 -1.50 -0.18 25.21
N ILE A 36 -0.64 -1.20 25.13
CA ILE A 36 -1.01 -2.59 25.43
C ILE A 36 -1.67 -2.76 26.81
N PRO A 37 -1.15 -2.15 27.90
CA PRO A 37 -1.81 -2.26 29.21
C PRO A 37 -3.25 -1.75 29.20
N ASP A 38 -3.49 -0.60 28.57
CA ASP A 38 -4.82 0.01 28.44
C ASP A 38 -5.74 -0.80 27.52
N VAL A 39 -5.20 -1.37 26.45
CA VAL A 39 -5.93 -2.29 25.57
C VAL A 39 -6.35 -3.54 26.34
N LEU A 40 -5.47 -4.15 27.15
CA LEU A 40 -5.83 -5.29 28.00
C LEU A 40 -6.91 -4.92 29.02
N ASN A 41 -6.87 -3.71 29.59
CA ASN A 41 -7.92 -3.23 30.48
C ASN A 41 -9.28 -3.17 29.79
N GLU A 42 -9.33 -2.68 28.55
CA GLU A 42 -10.57 -2.68 27.77
C GLU A 42 -11.01 -4.10 27.40
N VAL A 43 -10.09 -4.99 27.03
CA VAL A 43 -10.41 -6.41 26.78
C VAL A 43 -11.02 -7.09 28.01
N ARG A 44 -10.55 -6.78 29.23
CA ARG A 44 -11.16 -7.30 30.47
C ARG A 44 -12.63 -6.88 30.62
N ARG A 45 -12.92 -5.62 30.31
CA ARG A 45 -14.24 -4.97 30.49
C ARG A 45 -15.30 -5.39 29.48
N HIS A 46 -14.92 -6.05 28.40
CA HIS A 46 -15.80 -6.37 27.27
C HIS A 46 -15.85 -7.88 27.03
N ASN A 47 -16.91 -8.40 26.43
CA ASN A 47 -17.07 -9.84 26.18
C ASN A 47 -16.08 -10.32 25.10
N THR A 48 -16.12 -9.70 23.92
CA THR A 48 -15.23 -10.05 22.81
C THR A 48 -14.80 -8.79 22.07
N THR A 49 -13.49 -8.58 22.00
CA THR A 49 -12.87 -7.41 21.36
C THR A 49 -12.17 -7.78 20.06
N LEU A 50 -12.45 -7.07 18.96
CA LEU A 50 -11.62 -7.16 17.75
C LEU A 50 -10.59 -6.03 17.73
N ILE A 51 -9.32 -6.39 17.63
CA ILE A 51 -8.19 -5.45 17.63
C ILE A 51 -7.60 -5.38 16.22
N PHE A 52 -8.02 -4.39 15.44
CA PHE A 52 -7.61 -4.22 14.05
C PHE A 52 -6.25 -3.55 13.90
N HIS A 53 -5.47 -4.08 12.97
CA HIS A 53 -4.26 -3.46 12.44
C HIS A 53 -4.36 -3.28 10.92
N ASN A 54 -3.57 -2.35 10.39
CA ASN A 54 -3.55 -2.06 8.95
C ASN A 54 -2.68 -3.04 8.15
N THR A 55 -1.70 -3.67 8.80
CA THR A 55 -0.79 -4.64 8.16
C THR A 55 -0.66 -5.93 8.96
N ARG A 56 -0.32 -7.03 8.26
CA ARG A 56 -0.11 -8.35 8.86
C ARG A 56 1.07 -8.34 9.84
N ALA A 57 2.18 -7.68 9.48
CA ALA A 57 3.34 -7.55 10.35
C ALA A 57 3.04 -6.84 11.66
N GLN A 58 2.29 -5.72 11.61
CA GLN A 58 1.90 -5.01 12.83
C GLN A 58 0.98 -5.86 13.71
N ALA A 59 0.04 -6.61 13.11
CA ALA A 59 -0.82 -7.53 13.85
C ALA A 59 -0.01 -8.61 14.60
N GLU A 60 0.97 -9.22 13.94
CA GLU A 60 1.85 -10.24 14.53
C GLU A 60 2.71 -9.68 15.68
N ILE A 61 3.33 -8.50 15.48
CA ILE A 61 4.14 -7.82 16.50
C ILE A 61 3.28 -7.44 17.70
N PHE A 62 2.11 -6.84 17.45
CA PHE A 62 1.21 -6.42 18.51
C PHE A 62 0.68 -7.63 19.28
N PHE A 63 0.25 -8.68 18.59
CA PHE A 63 -0.22 -9.91 19.23
C PHE A 63 0.87 -10.54 20.10
N HIS A 64 2.11 -10.60 19.61
CA HIS A 64 3.23 -11.10 20.41
C HIS A 64 3.44 -10.28 21.69
N ASN A 65 3.48 -8.95 21.57
CA ASN A 65 3.68 -8.07 22.73
C ASN A 65 2.47 -8.09 23.70
N LEU A 66 1.25 -8.17 23.17
CA LEU A 66 0.01 -8.32 23.92
C LEU A 66 0.03 -9.63 24.71
N TRP A 67 0.48 -10.72 24.08
CA TRP A 67 0.62 -12.02 24.73
C TRP A 67 1.65 -12.01 25.85
N LEU A 68 2.80 -11.36 25.66
CA LEU A 68 3.84 -11.26 26.69
C LEU A 68 3.39 -10.47 27.94
N GLN A 69 2.43 -9.57 27.80
CA GLN A 69 1.87 -8.77 28.90
C GLN A 69 0.53 -9.31 29.42
N ASN A 70 0.07 -10.44 28.90
CA ASN A 70 -1.19 -11.07 29.29
C ASN A 70 -1.01 -11.98 30.51
N ASP A 71 -0.69 -11.39 31.67
CA ASP A 71 -0.39 -12.12 32.90
C ASP A 71 -1.55 -13.00 33.40
N GLU A 72 -2.79 -12.62 33.09
CA GLU A 72 -4.01 -13.35 33.46
C GLU A 72 -4.36 -14.51 32.52
N GLY A 73 -3.63 -14.67 31.41
CA GLY A 73 -3.90 -15.72 30.44
C GLY A 73 -5.27 -15.56 29.76
N LEU A 74 -5.72 -14.32 29.51
CA LEU A 74 -6.95 -14.05 28.77
C LEU A 74 -6.92 -14.79 27.42
N PRO A 75 -8.01 -15.45 27.01
CA PRO A 75 -8.02 -16.19 25.75
C PRO A 75 -8.01 -15.21 24.58
N ILE A 76 -6.84 -15.04 23.97
CA ILE A 76 -6.62 -14.13 22.84
C ILE A 76 -6.13 -14.90 21.62
N GLY A 77 -6.60 -14.49 20.43
CA GLY A 77 -6.23 -15.08 19.15
C GLY A 77 -5.67 -14.06 18.16
N ILE A 78 -5.11 -14.56 17.05
CA ILE A 78 -4.69 -13.75 15.89
C ILE A 78 -5.34 -14.28 14.63
N HIS A 79 -5.77 -13.38 13.74
CA HIS A 79 -6.44 -13.74 12.49
C HIS A 79 -6.02 -12.84 11.30
N HIS A 80 -5.35 -13.43 10.32
CA HIS A 80 -5.06 -12.79 9.02
C HIS A 80 -4.76 -13.81 7.92
N GLY A 81 -4.80 -13.36 6.66
CA GLY A 81 -4.74 -14.23 5.48
C GLY A 81 -3.47 -15.09 5.35
N SER A 82 -2.34 -14.66 5.90
CA SER A 82 -1.07 -15.42 5.86
C SER A 82 -1.02 -16.64 6.81
N LEU A 83 -1.99 -16.82 7.71
CA LEU A 83 -2.02 -17.99 8.60
C LEU A 83 -2.56 -19.22 7.87
N ALA A 84 -2.07 -20.40 8.29
CA ALA A 84 -2.57 -21.67 7.79
C ALA A 84 -4.10 -21.78 7.95
N ARG A 85 -4.75 -22.41 6.97
CA ARG A 85 -6.22 -22.56 6.94
C ARG A 85 -6.76 -23.16 8.24
N ASP A 86 -6.20 -24.27 8.69
CA ASP A 86 -6.61 -24.95 9.93
C ASP A 86 -6.48 -24.06 11.17
N GLN A 87 -5.51 -23.13 11.19
CA GLN A 87 -5.37 -22.18 12.28
C GLN A 87 -6.47 -21.11 12.23
N ARG A 88 -6.81 -20.61 11.04
CA ARG A 88 -7.91 -19.66 10.84
C ARG A 88 -9.25 -20.28 11.25
N GLU A 89 -9.55 -21.48 10.75
CA GLU A 89 -10.79 -22.19 11.08
C GLU A 89 -10.93 -22.46 12.58
N LYS A 90 -9.83 -22.74 13.30
CA LYS A 90 -9.85 -22.88 14.76
C LYS A 90 -10.20 -21.59 15.48
N VAL A 91 -9.61 -20.46 15.06
CA VAL A 91 -9.90 -19.14 15.63
C VAL A 91 -11.34 -18.74 15.33
N GLU A 92 -11.79 -18.89 14.08
CA GLU A 92 -13.17 -18.62 13.66
C GLU A 92 -14.17 -19.46 14.48
N ALA A 93 -13.91 -20.74 14.68
CA ALA A 93 -14.78 -21.59 15.48
C ALA A 93 -14.80 -21.21 16.97
N ALA A 94 -13.66 -20.81 17.55
CA ALA A 94 -13.58 -20.32 18.93
C ALA A 94 -14.29 -18.97 19.11
N MET A 95 -14.23 -18.10 18.10
CA MET A 95 -15.00 -16.84 18.07
C MET A 95 -16.50 -17.12 18.10
N VAL A 96 -17.00 -18.02 17.24
CA VAL A 96 -18.43 -18.38 17.19
C VAL A 96 -18.91 -18.99 18.51
N ARG A 97 -18.05 -19.67 19.25
CA ARG A 97 -18.37 -20.24 20.58
C ARG A 97 -18.24 -19.24 21.73
N GLY A 98 -17.81 -18.00 21.50
CA GLY A 98 -17.60 -17.01 22.55
C GLY A 98 -16.43 -17.34 23.49
N GLU A 99 -15.46 -18.14 23.04
CA GLU A 99 -14.34 -18.60 23.88
C GLU A 99 -13.17 -17.61 23.93
N LEU A 100 -13.18 -16.58 23.08
CA LEU A 100 -12.09 -15.61 22.96
C LEU A 100 -12.52 -14.24 23.50
N LYS A 101 -11.68 -13.66 24.36
CA LYS A 101 -11.82 -12.30 24.88
C LYS A 101 -11.34 -11.26 23.87
N ALA A 102 -10.31 -11.59 23.08
CA ALA A 102 -9.85 -10.69 22.03
C ALA A 102 -9.26 -11.40 20.81
N ILE A 103 -9.36 -10.76 19.66
CA ILE A 103 -8.78 -11.25 18.40
C ILE A 103 -8.02 -10.10 17.72
N VAL A 104 -6.70 -10.25 17.62
CA VAL A 104 -5.87 -9.33 16.84
C VAL A 104 -6.00 -9.68 15.36
N CYS A 105 -6.44 -8.74 14.53
CA CYS A 105 -6.82 -9.06 13.16
C CYS A 105 -6.48 -7.97 12.14
N THR A 106 -6.59 -8.34 10.87
CA THR A 106 -6.45 -7.43 9.72
C THR A 106 -7.76 -7.40 8.93
N GLY A 107 -7.73 -6.98 7.65
CA GLY A 107 -8.93 -6.86 6.82
C GLY A 107 -9.72 -8.14 6.56
N THR A 108 -9.21 -9.31 6.98
CA THR A 108 -9.95 -10.58 6.89
C THR A 108 -11.25 -10.60 7.67
N LEU A 109 -11.39 -9.74 8.70
CA LEU A 109 -12.61 -9.63 9.51
C LEU A 109 -13.35 -8.28 9.27
N ASP A 110 -12.93 -7.49 8.27
CA ASP A 110 -13.57 -6.18 7.96
C ASP A 110 -14.98 -6.37 7.36
N LEU A 111 -15.24 -7.46 6.61
CA LEU A 111 -16.42 -7.62 5.74
C LEU A 111 -17.21 -8.92 5.96
N GLY A 112 -18.53 -8.80 5.97
CA GLY A 112 -19.46 -9.82 5.46
C GLY A 112 -19.96 -10.92 6.41
N ILE A 113 -19.49 -10.97 7.66
CA ILE A 113 -19.94 -12.00 8.62
C ILE A 113 -20.26 -11.34 9.97
N ASP A 114 -21.39 -11.70 10.56
CA ASP A 114 -21.73 -11.40 11.94
C ASP A 114 -20.96 -12.37 12.84
N TRP A 115 -20.06 -11.84 13.66
CA TRP A 115 -19.20 -12.63 14.56
C TRP A 115 -19.83 -12.83 15.95
N GLY A 116 -21.12 -12.52 16.11
CA GLY A 116 -21.85 -12.75 17.35
C GLY A 116 -21.59 -11.66 18.40
N ASP A 117 -21.05 -12.05 19.55
CA ASP A 117 -20.98 -11.23 20.77
C ASP A 117 -19.82 -10.21 20.80
N VAL A 118 -19.36 -9.75 19.63
CA VAL A 118 -18.36 -8.67 19.55
C VAL A 118 -19.00 -7.38 20.04
N ASP A 119 -18.52 -6.85 21.15
CA ASP A 119 -19.06 -5.65 21.80
C ASP A 119 -18.07 -4.48 21.86
N LEU A 120 -16.82 -4.69 21.38
CA LEU A 120 -15.83 -3.64 21.22
C LEU A 120 -14.93 -3.85 20.00
N ILE A 121 -14.69 -2.76 19.26
CA ILE A 121 -13.61 -2.65 18.28
C ILE A 121 -12.49 -1.78 18.82
N ILE A 122 -11.25 -2.22 18.68
CA ILE A 122 -10.06 -1.39 18.90
C ILE A 122 -9.31 -1.27 17.58
N GLN A 123 -9.15 -0.06 17.07
CA GLN A 123 -8.36 0.24 15.89
C GLN A 123 -6.96 0.70 16.33
N ILE A 124 -5.94 -0.11 16.05
CA ILE A 124 -4.54 0.27 16.29
C ILE A 124 -3.96 0.98 15.08
N GLY A 125 -3.39 2.15 15.33
CA GLY A 125 -2.93 3.09 14.34
C GLY A 125 -4.09 3.77 13.61
N ALA A 126 -3.80 4.90 13.00
CA ALA A 126 -4.81 5.64 12.25
C ALA A 126 -5.39 4.80 11.09
N PRO A 127 -6.70 4.89 10.81
CA PRO A 127 -7.40 3.97 9.90
C PRO A 127 -7.05 4.15 8.43
N LYS A 128 -6.37 5.25 8.05
CA LYS A 128 -6.06 5.70 6.68
C LYS A 128 -7.27 6.02 5.81
N ASN A 129 -8.41 5.38 6.05
CA ASN A 129 -9.67 5.61 5.35
C ASN A 129 -10.87 5.52 6.31
N VAL A 130 -11.76 6.52 6.28
CA VAL A 130 -12.96 6.65 7.11
C VAL A 130 -13.98 5.57 6.79
N LYS A 131 -14.22 5.24 5.52
CA LYS A 131 -15.17 4.19 5.13
C LYS A 131 -14.77 2.84 5.71
N ARG A 132 -13.48 2.53 5.71
CA ARG A 132 -12.96 1.31 6.33
C ARG A 132 -13.12 1.32 7.84
N LEU A 133 -12.85 2.46 8.49
CA LEU A 133 -13.10 2.62 9.92
C LEU A 133 -14.58 2.36 10.25
N VAL A 134 -15.52 2.92 9.48
CA VAL A 134 -16.96 2.69 9.68
C VAL A 134 -17.34 1.22 9.50
N GLN A 135 -16.80 0.55 8.48
CA GLN A 135 -17.02 -0.90 8.30
C GLN A 135 -16.52 -1.73 9.49
N ARG A 136 -15.36 -1.35 10.06
CA ARG A 136 -14.80 -1.98 11.26
C ARG A 136 -15.67 -1.72 12.48
N ILE A 137 -16.02 -0.46 12.74
CA ILE A 137 -16.90 -0.04 13.85
C ILE A 137 -18.18 -0.85 13.84
N GLY A 138 -18.80 -1.00 12.67
CA GLY A 138 -20.03 -1.76 12.48
C GLY A 138 -19.92 -3.23 12.87
N ARG A 139 -18.74 -3.78 13.15
CA ARG A 139 -18.57 -5.16 13.67
C ARG A 139 -18.90 -5.29 15.16
N ALA A 140 -18.81 -4.22 15.94
CA ALA A 140 -19.25 -4.25 17.33
C ALA A 140 -20.75 -3.98 17.43
N ASN A 141 -21.42 -4.75 18.28
CA ASN A 141 -22.86 -4.69 18.49
C ASN A 141 -23.61 -4.68 17.16
N HIS A 142 -23.36 -5.67 16.30
CA HIS A 142 -23.90 -5.75 14.93
C HIS A 142 -25.43 -5.99 14.91
N ARG A 143 -26.19 -5.05 15.47
CA ARG A 143 -27.64 -5.11 15.70
C ARG A 143 -28.22 -3.71 15.45
N TYR A 144 -29.43 -3.66 14.87
CA TYR A 144 -30.07 -2.42 14.46
C TYR A 144 -30.25 -1.38 15.59
N ASN A 145 -30.62 -1.84 16.79
CA ASN A 145 -30.96 -0.97 17.93
C ASN A 145 -29.85 -0.82 18.97
N ALA A 146 -28.60 -1.11 18.61
CA ALA A 146 -27.47 -1.01 19.54
C ALA A 146 -26.35 -0.15 18.92
N PRO A 147 -25.79 0.83 19.67
CA PRO A 147 -24.68 1.62 19.15
C PRO A 147 -23.45 0.72 19.03
N SER A 148 -22.83 0.74 17.85
CA SER A 148 -21.50 0.16 17.68
C SER A 148 -20.49 0.90 18.55
N LYS A 149 -19.61 0.15 19.22
CA LYS A 149 -18.60 0.70 20.14
C LYS A 149 -17.21 0.50 19.57
N ALA A 150 -16.43 1.58 19.52
CA ALA A 150 -15.04 1.50 19.09
C ALA A 150 -14.10 2.47 19.80
N LEU A 151 -12.86 2.04 19.98
CA LEU A 151 -11.76 2.85 20.48
C LEU A 151 -10.65 2.89 19.43
N ILE A 152 -10.00 4.05 19.28
CA ILE A 152 -8.85 4.21 18.38
C ILE A 152 -7.60 4.48 19.21
N VAL A 153 -6.50 3.81 18.87
CA VAL A 153 -5.19 3.97 19.49
C VAL A 153 -4.23 4.53 18.44
N PRO A 154 -3.77 5.79 18.54
CA PRO A 154 -2.78 6.33 17.60
C PRO A 154 -1.46 5.60 17.79
N ALA A 155 -0.78 5.22 16.70
CA ALA A 155 0.48 4.48 16.83
C ALA A 155 1.69 5.38 17.07
N ASN A 156 1.58 6.65 16.72
CA ASN A 156 2.58 7.70 16.94
C ASN A 156 1.90 9.06 17.18
N ARG A 157 2.68 10.09 17.50
CA ARG A 157 2.15 11.41 17.85
C ARG A 157 1.39 12.12 16.73
N PHE A 158 1.84 12.00 15.48
CA PHE A 158 1.12 12.63 14.36
C PHE A 158 -0.22 11.92 14.11
N GLU A 159 -0.26 10.60 14.27
CA GLU A 159 -1.50 9.83 14.14
C GLU A 159 -2.58 10.25 15.15
N VAL A 160 -2.25 10.94 16.25
CA VAL A 160 -3.27 11.55 17.14
C VAL A 160 -4.17 12.50 16.34
N VAL A 161 -3.58 13.37 15.51
CA VAL A 161 -4.31 14.31 14.66
C VAL A 161 -5.16 13.56 13.64
N GLU A 162 -4.59 12.53 13.01
CA GLU A 162 -5.29 11.69 12.03
C GLU A 162 -6.48 10.93 12.66
N CYS A 163 -6.31 10.40 13.87
CA CYS A 163 -7.35 9.68 14.60
C CYS A 163 -8.51 10.60 14.99
N VAL A 164 -8.23 11.82 15.47
CA VAL A 164 -9.28 12.79 15.82
C VAL A 164 -10.03 13.23 14.56
N ALA A 165 -9.32 13.57 13.48
CA ALA A 165 -9.94 13.91 12.20
C ALA A 165 -10.82 12.78 11.65
N ALA A 166 -10.41 11.52 11.81
CA ALA A 166 -11.20 10.36 11.41
C ALA A 166 -12.46 10.19 12.28
N LEU A 167 -12.38 10.37 13.60
CA LEU A 167 -13.54 10.32 14.50
C LEU A 167 -14.56 11.41 14.16
N GLU A 168 -14.10 12.62 13.86
CA GLU A 168 -14.96 13.72 13.41
C GLU A 168 -15.63 13.41 12.08
N ALA A 169 -14.91 12.81 11.13
CA ALA A 169 -15.47 12.39 9.85
C ALA A 169 -16.59 11.35 10.01
N VAL A 170 -16.39 10.36 10.90
CA VAL A 170 -17.42 9.36 11.23
C VAL A 170 -18.66 10.03 11.82
N ARG A 171 -18.50 10.93 12.80
CA ARG A 171 -19.63 11.67 13.41
C ARG A 171 -20.36 12.55 12.40
N ALA A 172 -19.63 13.14 11.46
CA ALA A 172 -20.20 13.94 10.37
C ALA A 172 -20.80 13.09 9.23
N ARG A 173 -20.69 11.76 9.29
CA ARG A 173 -21.10 10.81 8.22
C ARG A 173 -20.44 11.14 6.87
N ASP A 174 -19.25 11.72 6.92
CA ASP A 174 -18.45 12.07 5.75
C ASP A 174 -17.50 10.91 5.41
N LEU A 175 -17.90 10.11 4.42
CA LEU A 175 -17.21 8.87 4.07
C LEU A 175 -16.30 9.08 2.86
N ASP A 176 -15.10 8.53 2.95
CA ASP A 176 -14.17 8.51 1.82
C ASP A 176 -14.69 7.69 0.65
N GLY A 177 -14.37 8.14 -0.56
CA GLY A 177 -14.58 7.40 -1.79
C GLY A 177 -14.49 8.31 -3.01
N ASP A 178 -13.75 7.87 -4.01
CA ASP A 178 -13.76 8.53 -5.31
C ASP A 178 -14.92 8.01 -6.16
N PRO A 179 -15.47 8.84 -7.06
CA PRO A 179 -16.39 8.38 -8.08
C PRO A 179 -15.79 7.18 -8.81
N ARG A 180 -16.60 6.14 -9.07
CA ARG A 180 -16.14 5.03 -9.90
C ARG A 180 -15.89 5.56 -11.31
N GLY A 181 -14.63 5.49 -11.75
CA GLY A 181 -14.25 5.84 -13.12
C GLY A 181 -14.60 4.76 -14.14
N ALA A 182 -14.14 4.96 -15.37
CA ALA A 182 -14.23 3.95 -16.42
C ALA A 182 -13.56 2.62 -16.03
N GLY A 183 -14.10 1.53 -16.53
CA GLY A 183 -13.61 0.17 -16.33
C GLY A 183 -12.26 -0.05 -17.00
N PRO A 184 -11.34 -0.79 -16.36
CA PRO A 184 -10.00 -0.98 -16.90
C PRO A 184 -10.01 -1.97 -18.08
N LEU A 185 -9.22 -1.67 -19.12
CA LEU A 185 -9.24 -2.42 -20.37
C LEU A 185 -8.61 -3.82 -20.26
N ASP A 186 -7.76 -4.07 -19.28
CA ASP A 186 -7.24 -5.43 -19.02
C ASP A 186 -8.35 -6.39 -18.55
N VAL A 187 -9.28 -5.91 -17.72
CA VAL A 187 -10.47 -6.67 -17.33
C VAL A 187 -11.39 -6.91 -18.53
N LEU A 188 -11.55 -5.92 -19.41
CA LEU A 188 -12.29 -6.11 -20.67
C LEU A 188 -11.67 -7.23 -21.51
N CYS A 189 -10.34 -7.24 -21.68
CA CYS A 189 -9.60 -8.28 -22.38
C CYS A 189 -9.82 -9.67 -21.77
N GLN A 190 -9.74 -9.77 -20.44
CA GLN A 190 -10.03 -11.01 -19.71
C GLN A 190 -11.43 -11.52 -20.05
N HIS A 191 -12.45 -10.65 -20.00
CA HIS A 191 -13.83 -11.05 -20.24
C HIS A 191 -14.13 -11.42 -21.69
N ILE A 192 -13.47 -10.80 -22.68
CA ILE A 192 -13.54 -11.23 -24.09
C ILE A 192 -13.09 -12.68 -24.23
N LEU A 193 -11.95 -13.03 -23.62
CA LEU A 193 -11.43 -14.39 -23.65
C LEU A 193 -12.32 -15.38 -22.88
N ILE A 194 -12.88 -14.96 -21.75
CA ILE A 194 -13.87 -15.77 -21.00
C ILE A 194 -15.11 -16.03 -21.86
N ARG A 195 -15.58 -15.03 -22.62
CA ARG A 195 -16.72 -15.20 -23.52
C ARG A 195 -16.44 -16.27 -24.58
N ALA A 196 -15.23 -16.27 -25.16
CA ALA A 196 -14.79 -17.29 -26.11
C ALA A 196 -14.78 -18.71 -25.50
N CYS A 197 -14.49 -18.84 -24.20
CA CYS A 197 -14.50 -20.12 -23.47
C CYS A 197 -15.91 -20.72 -23.32
N ARG A 198 -16.98 -19.93 -23.52
CA ARG A 198 -18.36 -20.43 -23.52
C ARG A 198 -18.79 -20.92 -24.90
N GLY A 199 -18.11 -20.50 -25.96
CA GLY A 199 -18.40 -20.81 -27.35
C GLY A 199 -18.26 -19.56 -28.23
N PRO A 200 -18.52 -19.69 -29.54
CA PRO A 200 -18.42 -18.59 -30.49
C PRO A 200 -19.25 -17.36 -30.08
N PHE A 201 -18.81 -16.18 -30.48
CA PHE A 201 -19.48 -14.93 -30.18
C PHE A 201 -19.37 -13.93 -31.34
N ASP A 202 -20.41 -13.12 -31.50
CA ASP A 202 -20.40 -11.95 -32.36
C ASP A 202 -19.76 -10.76 -31.62
N ALA A 203 -18.86 -10.03 -32.29
CA ALA A 203 -18.07 -8.98 -31.67
C ALA A 203 -18.92 -7.75 -31.32
N ASP A 204 -19.87 -7.37 -32.18
CA ASP A 204 -20.69 -6.18 -32.00
C ASP A 204 -21.75 -6.41 -30.90
N ALA A 205 -22.36 -7.59 -30.86
CA ALA A 205 -23.26 -7.98 -29.78
C ALA A 205 -22.55 -8.03 -28.41
N LEU A 206 -21.30 -8.50 -28.38
CA LEU A 206 -20.49 -8.50 -27.15
C LEU A 206 -20.15 -7.06 -26.71
N PHE A 207 -19.80 -6.18 -27.64
CA PHE A 207 -19.56 -4.76 -27.36
C PHE A 207 -20.79 -4.09 -26.73
N GLU A 208 -21.97 -4.26 -27.31
CA GLU A 208 -23.22 -3.72 -26.74
C GLU A 208 -23.52 -4.29 -25.35
N THR A 209 -23.22 -5.57 -25.12
CA THR A 209 -23.35 -6.19 -23.80
C THR A 209 -22.43 -5.54 -22.77
N PHE A 210 -21.20 -5.19 -23.12
CA PHE A 210 -20.31 -4.50 -22.18
C PHE A 210 -20.83 -3.10 -21.81
N ARG A 211 -21.42 -2.37 -22.76
CA ARG A 211 -21.96 -1.02 -22.53
C ARG A 211 -23.13 -1.00 -21.54
N THR A 212 -23.76 -2.14 -21.24
CA THR A 212 -24.80 -2.21 -20.19
C THR A 212 -24.20 -2.21 -18.77
N ALA A 213 -22.90 -2.42 -18.61
CA ALA A 213 -22.22 -2.34 -17.32
C ALA A 213 -21.74 -0.91 -17.06
N GLY A 214 -22.08 -0.34 -15.90
CA GLY A 214 -21.84 1.09 -15.61
C GLY A 214 -20.39 1.57 -15.81
N ALA A 215 -19.39 0.71 -15.52
CA ALA A 215 -17.98 1.05 -15.75
C ALA A 215 -17.59 1.14 -17.24
N TYR A 216 -18.34 0.49 -18.14
CA TYR A 216 -18.08 0.45 -19.57
C TYR A 216 -19.19 1.14 -20.39
N ALA A 217 -20.07 1.92 -19.75
CA ALA A 217 -21.16 2.61 -20.42
C ALA A 217 -20.68 3.56 -21.54
N ASP A 218 -19.49 4.15 -21.34
CA ASP A 218 -18.83 5.03 -22.32
C ASP A 218 -17.71 4.31 -23.11
N LEU A 219 -17.68 2.97 -23.11
CA LEU A 219 -16.67 2.21 -23.85
C LEU A 219 -16.74 2.53 -25.35
N SER A 220 -15.62 2.98 -25.90
CA SER A 220 -15.50 3.27 -27.33
C SER A 220 -15.35 1.98 -28.14
N LYS A 221 -15.89 1.97 -29.36
CA LYS A 221 -15.74 0.83 -30.28
C LYS A 221 -14.26 0.55 -30.59
N ASN A 222 -13.47 1.61 -30.77
CA ASN A 222 -12.03 1.51 -30.98
C ASN A 222 -11.29 0.82 -29.82
N ASP A 223 -11.60 1.15 -28.56
CA ASP A 223 -10.97 0.49 -27.42
C ASP A 223 -11.38 -0.98 -27.31
N PHE A 224 -12.64 -1.29 -27.59
CA PHE A 224 -13.11 -2.68 -27.65
C PHE A 224 -12.39 -3.48 -28.74
N ASP A 225 -12.29 -2.94 -29.96
CA ASP A 225 -11.65 -3.61 -31.08
C ASP A 225 -10.14 -3.81 -30.83
N GLN A 226 -9.46 -2.85 -30.20
CA GLN A 226 -8.07 -3.03 -29.76
C GLN A 226 -7.92 -4.14 -28.69
N CYS A 227 -8.87 -4.25 -27.77
CA CYS A 227 -8.88 -5.32 -26.76
C CYS A 227 -9.12 -6.68 -27.42
N LEU A 228 -10.03 -6.75 -28.38
CA LEU A 228 -10.30 -7.95 -29.15
C LEU A 228 -9.08 -8.37 -29.97
N GLU A 229 -8.42 -7.44 -30.68
CA GLU A 229 -7.21 -7.71 -31.46
C GLU A 229 -6.05 -8.20 -30.57
N MET A 230 -5.84 -7.56 -29.42
CA MET A 230 -4.83 -8.01 -28.45
C MET A 230 -5.13 -9.43 -27.95
N MET A 231 -6.40 -9.79 -27.71
CA MET A 231 -6.77 -11.16 -27.34
C MET A 231 -6.69 -12.14 -28.50
N ALA A 232 -6.93 -11.68 -29.73
CA ALA A 232 -6.89 -12.52 -30.91
C ALA A 232 -5.47 -12.91 -31.30
N THR A 233 -4.56 -11.94 -31.38
CA THR A 233 -3.21 -12.11 -31.96
C THR A 233 -2.08 -11.66 -31.04
N GLY A 234 -2.39 -11.04 -29.90
CA GLY A 234 -1.41 -10.34 -29.09
C GLY A 234 -1.03 -8.95 -29.64
N GLY A 235 -1.69 -8.46 -30.69
CA GLY A 235 -1.37 -7.18 -31.31
C GLY A 235 -0.17 -7.25 -32.26
N TYR A 236 0.23 -6.10 -32.80
CA TYR A 236 1.18 -6.00 -33.90
C TYR A 236 2.53 -6.68 -33.62
N ALA A 237 3.15 -6.42 -32.47
CA ALA A 237 4.45 -6.99 -32.12
C ALA A 237 4.42 -8.51 -31.86
N LEU A 238 3.26 -9.07 -31.50
CA LEU A 238 3.15 -10.43 -31.00
C LEU A 238 2.45 -11.39 -31.98
N ARG A 239 1.77 -10.88 -33.01
CA ARG A 239 0.99 -11.66 -33.99
C ARG A 239 1.75 -12.77 -34.70
N ALA A 240 3.07 -12.63 -34.83
CA ALA A 240 3.94 -13.60 -35.50
C ALA A 240 4.19 -14.87 -34.66
N TYR A 241 3.92 -14.84 -33.35
CA TYR A 241 4.16 -15.98 -32.47
C TYR A 241 2.85 -16.73 -32.22
N ASP A 242 2.83 -18.03 -32.53
CA ASP A 242 1.65 -18.89 -32.40
C ASP A 242 0.98 -18.84 -31.02
N ARG A 243 1.76 -18.64 -29.95
CA ARG A 243 1.26 -18.57 -28.58
C ARG A 243 0.25 -17.44 -28.37
N TRP A 244 0.40 -16.32 -29.08
CA TRP A 244 -0.43 -15.13 -28.91
C TRP A 244 -1.66 -15.14 -29.82
N GLN A 245 -1.72 -16.07 -30.78
CA GLN A 245 -2.89 -16.31 -31.61
C GLN A 245 -3.91 -17.17 -30.87
N ARG A 246 -4.80 -16.54 -30.09
CA ARG A 246 -5.71 -17.24 -29.16
C ARG A 246 -7.15 -17.28 -29.64
N LEU A 247 -7.56 -16.28 -30.43
CA LEU A 247 -8.88 -16.25 -31.07
C LEU A 247 -8.72 -16.34 -32.59
N ARG A 248 -9.74 -16.88 -33.25
CA ARG A 248 -9.89 -16.82 -34.70
C ARG A 248 -11.30 -16.40 -35.06
N GLN A 249 -11.43 -15.67 -36.15
CA GLN A 249 -12.73 -15.39 -36.76
C GLN A 249 -13.09 -16.54 -37.71
N ARG A 250 -14.35 -16.97 -37.63
CA ARG A 250 -14.95 -17.95 -38.53
C ARG A 250 -15.45 -17.27 -39.80
N ASP A 251 -15.78 -18.08 -40.81
CA ASP A 251 -16.37 -17.60 -42.06
C ASP A 251 -17.74 -16.91 -41.86
N ASP A 252 -18.45 -17.26 -40.78
CA ASP A 252 -19.72 -16.64 -40.37
C ASP A 252 -19.55 -15.33 -39.56
N GLY A 253 -18.32 -14.80 -39.49
CA GLY A 253 -17.97 -13.58 -38.77
C GLY A 253 -17.81 -13.73 -37.26
N HIS A 254 -18.17 -14.86 -36.67
CA HIS A 254 -18.07 -15.07 -35.22
C HIS A 254 -16.62 -15.38 -34.79
N TRP A 255 -16.27 -14.93 -33.59
CA TRP A 255 -14.98 -15.21 -32.96
C TRP A 255 -15.06 -16.42 -32.04
N GLU A 256 -14.02 -17.24 -32.03
CA GLU A 256 -13.88 -18.38 -31.13
C GLU A 256 -12.43 -18.60 -30.67
N LEU A 257 -12.24 -19.46 -29.65
CA LEU A 257 -10.90 -19.92 -29.28
C LEU A 257 -10.26 -20.69 -30.44
N ARG A 258 -9.02 -20.33 -30.78
CA ARG A 258 -8.22 -21.07 -31.78
C ARG A 258 -7.97 -22.52 -31.35
N ASP A 259 -7.65 -22.72 -30.06
CA ASP A 259 -7.57 -24.04 -29.42
C ASP A 259 -8.59 -24.16 -28.28
N PRO A 260 -9.67 -24.96 -28.45
CA PRO A 260 -10.67 -25.18 -27.40
C PRO A 260 -10.12 -25.71 -26.07
N ARG A 261 -8.95 -26.40 -26.08
CA ARG A 261 -8.32 -26.94 -24.86
C ARG A 261 -7.82 -25.83 -23.93
N SER A 262 -7.55 -24.64 -24.47
CA SER A 262 -7.12 -23.47 -23.69
C SER A 262 -8.17 -23.00 -22.67
N ALA A 263 -9.45 -23.33 -22.86
CA ALA A 263 -10.53 -22.91 -21.96
C ALA A 263 -10.30 -23.32 -20.50
N LYS A 264 -9.69 -24.48 -20.26
CA LYS A 264 -9.34 -24.94 -18.91
C LYS A 264 -8.28 -24.02 -18.28
N HIS A 265 -7.25 -23.67 -19.04
CA HIS A 265 -6.17 -22.79 -18.59
C HIS A 265 -6.66 -21.37 -18.33
N VAL A 266 -7.53 -20.85 -19.20
CA VAL A 266 -8.18 -19.55 -18.99
C VAL A 266 -8.94 -19.55 -17.68
N ARG A 267 -9.82 -20.53 -17.44
CA ARG A 267 -10.63 -20.63 -16.20
C ARG A 267 -9.80 -20.67 -14.91
N MET A 268 -8.61 -21.27 -14.95
CA MET A 268 -7.71 -21.35 -13.79
C MET A 268 -7.00 -20.02 -13.47
N ASN A 269 -7.04 -19.04 -14.37
CA ASN A 269 -6.33 -17.77 -14.26
C ASN A 269 -7.28 -16.55 -14.23
N ILE A 270 -8.60 -16.75 -14.24
CA ILE A 270 -9.60 -15.68 -14.11
C ILE A 270 -9.45 -14.98 -12.75
N GLY A 271 -9.60 -13.66 -12.74
CA GLY A 271 -9.60 -12.83 -11.55
C GLY A 271 -8.80 -11.55 -11.72
N THR A 272 -9.06 -10.57 -10.86
CA THR A 272 -8.40 -9.26 -10.85
C THR A 272 -7.52 -9.07 -9.62
N ILE A 273 -7.64 -9.94 -8.61
CA ILE A 273 -6.85 -9.87 -7.38
C ILE A 273 -5.44 -10.39 -7.65
N LEU A 274 -4.49 -9.46 -7.71
CA LEU A 274 -3.07 -9.76 -7.76
C LEU A 274 -2.58 -9.98 -6.34
N ASP A 275 -2.23 -11.22 -6.02
CA ASP A 275 -1.60 -11.53 -4.74
C ASP A 275 -0.08 -11.42 -4.87
N THR A 276 0.57 -10.98 -3.81
CA THR A 276 2.02 -11.07 -3.67
C THR A 276 2.46 -12.52 -3.74
N GLU A 277 3.59 -12.81 -4.38
CA GLU A 277 4.14 -14.17 -4.40
C GLU A 277 4.58 -14.56 -2.98
N THR A 278 4.06 -15.68 -2.48
CA THR A 278 4.31 -16.19 -1.14
C THR A 278 5.03 -17.53 -1.17
N LEU A 279 5.81 -17.80 -0.12
CA LEU A 279 6.45 -19.07 0.15
C LEU A 279 5.87 -19.69 1.42
N LYS A 280 5.63 -21.01 1.38
CA LYS A 280 5.10 -21.75 2.53
C LYS A 280 6.14 -21.82 3.63
N VAL A 281 5.72 -21.65 4.88
CA VAL A 281 6.58 -21.79 6.07
C VAL A 281 6.20 -23.05 6.83
N ARG A 282 7.19 -23.90 7.10
CA ARG A 282 7.00 -25.16 7.85
C ARG A 282 8.16 -25.41 8.80
N TYR A 283 7.90 -26.12 9.89
CA TYR A 283 9.01 -26.64 10.68
C TYR A 283 9.82 -27.67 9.90
N ARG A 284 11.14 -27.68 10.11
CA ARG A 284 12.07 -28.65 9.52
C ARG A 284 11.62 -30.10 9.79
N GLY A 285 11.74 -30.96 8.78
CA GLY A 285 11.29 -32.37 8.83
C GLY A 285 9.80 -32.53 8.49
N ARG A 286 9.10 -33.52 9.08
CA ARG A 286 7.64 -33.72 8.90
C ARG A 286 6.81 -32.75 9.78
N GLY A 287 7.32 -31.54 9.99
CA GLY A 287 6.72 -30.56 10.87
C GLY A 287 5.43 -29.92 10.31
N ALA A 288 4.62 -29.37 11.22
CA ALA A 288 3.39 -28.66 10.88
C ALA A 288 3.66 -27.43 10.00
N ALA A 289 2.68 -27.10 9.16
CA ALA A 289 2.68 -25.84 8.41
C ALA A 289 2.25 -24.69 9.33
N LEU A 290 2.94 -23.55 9.22
CA LEU A 290 2.69 -22.36 10.02
C LEU A 290 1.90 -21.30 9.25
N GLY A 291 2.10 -21.24 7.93
CA GLY A 291 1.48 -20.23 7.07
C GLY A 291 2.36 -19.92 5.87
N GLU A 292 2.30 -18.67 5.41
CA GLU A 292 3.06 -18.22 4.24
C GLU A 292 3.65 -16.82 4.46
N ILE A 293 4.83 -16.57 3.91
CA ILE A 293 5.52 -15.26 3.93
C ILE A 293 5.79 -14.78 2.49
N GLU A 294 5.90 -13.47 2.28
CA GLU A 294 6.23 -12.92 0.96
C GLU A 294 7.63 -13.37 0.49
N GLU A 295 7.76 -13.68 -0.80
CA GLU A 295 9.02 -14.10 -1.42
C GLU A 295 10.12 -13.05 -1.24
N GLY A 296 9.78 -11.76 -1.39
CA GLY A 296 10.74 -10.66 -1.18
C GLY A 296 11.29 -10.62 0.25
N PHE A 297 10.46 -10.92 1.26
CA PHE A 297 10.93 -11.03 2.63
C PHE A 297 11.80 -12.28 2.80
N ALA A 298 11.38 -13.43 2.27
CA ALA A 298 12.16 -14.66 2.33
C ALA A 298 13.54 -14.52 1.68
N ALA A 299 13.65 -13.79 0.57
CA ALA A 299 14.91 -13.50 -0.11
C ALA A 299 15.86 -12.64 0.73
N SER A 300 15.35 -11.88 1.70
CA SER A 300 16.16 -11.09 2.64
C SER A 300 16.67 -11.88 3.85
N LEU A 301 16.23 -13.14 4.01
CA LEU A 301 16.60 -14.00 5.13
C LEU A 301 17.89 -14.77 4.85
N THR A 302 18.77 -14.82 5.85
CA THR A 302 19.97 -15.64 5.90
C THR A 302 19.79 -16.71 6.99
N PRO A 303 20.25 -17.96 6.80
CA PRO A 303 20.12 -19.00 7.83
C PRO A 303 20.57 -18.53 9.21
N GLY A 304 19.69 -18.70 10.20
CA GLY A 304 19.86 -18.19 11.57
C GLY A 304 19.16 -16.87 11.88
N ASP A 305 18.62 -16.16 10.89
CA ASP A 305 17.68 -15.07 11.12
C ASP A 305 16.40 -15.60 11.78
N THR A 306 15.81 -14.81 12.66
CA THR A 306 14.52 -15.10 13.29
C THR A 306 13.42 -14.21 12.72
N PHE A 307 12.16 -14.65 12.74
CA PHE A 307 11.00 -13.83 12.35
C PHE A 307 9.72 -14.29 13.07
N LEU A 308 8.68 -13.46 13.03
CA LEU A 308 7.37 -13.76 13.65
C LEU A 308 6.40 -14.38 12.63
N ILE A 309 5.73 -15.46 13.03
CA ILE A 309 4.58 -16.02 12.33
C ILE A 309 3.65 -16.75 13.32
N GLY A 310 2.35 -16.47 13.26
CA GLY A 310 1.36 -17.04 14.17
C GLY A 310 1.65 -16.75 15.65
N GLY A 311 2.19 -15.57 15.96
CA GLY A 311 2.60 -15.15 17.31
C GLY A 311 3.88 -15.81 17.83
N GLN A 312 4.56 -16.63 17.02
CA GLN A 312 5.75 -17.38 17.42
C GLN A 312 6.99 -16.82 16.73
N VAL A 313 8.08 -16.68 17.50
CA VAL A 313 9.41 -16.43 16.94
C VAL A 313 9.98 -17.75 16.44
N VAL A 314 10.30 -17.80 15.15
CA VAL A 314 10.91 -18.96 14.49
C VAL A 314 12.24 -18.59 13.86
N ARG A 315 13.18 -19.53 13.81
CA ARG A 315 14.49 -19.37 13.19
C ARG A 315 14.49 -19.96 11.79
N TYR A 316 14.93 -19.19 10.80
CA TYR A 316 15.10 -19.63 9.42
C TYR A 316 16.27 -20.60 9.29
N GLU A 317 16.01 -21.80 8.76
CA GLU A 317 17.01 -22.84 8.53
C GLU A 317 17.44 -22.92 7.05
N GLY A 318 16.51 -22.69 6.12
CA GLY A 318 16.80 -22.70 4.70
C GLY A 318 15.54 -22.79 3.83
N LEU A 319 15.73 -22.65 2.50
CA LEU A 319 14.67 -22.78 1.50
C LEU A 319 14.83 -24.11 0.77
N ARG A 320 13.79 -24.95 0.79
CA ARG A 320 13.74 -26.22 0.08
C ARG A 320 12.44 -26.31 -0.72
N GLU A 321 12.55 -26.48 -2.04
CA GLU A 321 11.40 -26.71 -2.93
C GLU A 321 10.24 -25.71 -2.73
N MET A 322 10.56 -24.41 -2.67
CA MET A 322 9.61 -23.31 -2.40
C MET A 322 8.98 -23.31 -0.99
N THR A 323 9.59 -24.04 -0.06
CA THR A 323 9.19 -24.07 1.35
C THR A 323 10.33 -23.54 2.22
N VAL A 324 10.01 -22.54 3.03
CA VAL A 324 10.87 -21.97 4.06
C VAL A 324 10.82 -22.89 5.27
N GLU A 325 11.93 -23.58 5.55
CA GLU A 325 12.07 -24.45 6.71
C GLU A 325 12.53 -23.65 7.93
N VAL A 326 11.87 -23.86 9.07
CA VAL A 326 12.15 -23.14 10.32
C VAL A 326 12.29 -24.07 11.54
N SER A 327 12.88 -23.56 12.62
CA SER A 327 12.95 -24.22 13.93
C SER A 327 12.41 -23.33 15.06
N ARG A 328 12.05 -23.94 16.20
CA ARG A 328 11.59 -23.23 17.41
C ARG A 328 12.77 -22.71 18.21
N ARG A 329 13.46 -21.68 17.71
CA ARG A 329 14.50 -20.97 18.46
C ARG A 329 14.30 -19.46 18.34
N ALA A 330 14.31 -18.79 19.48
CA ALA A 330 14.17 -17.34 19.62
C ALA A 330 15.48 -16.75 20.17
N ASP A 331 16.61 -17.13 19.57
CA ASP A 331 17.94 -16.73 20.00
C ASP A 331 18.36 -15.34 19.49
N ARG A 332 17.55 -14.72 18.63
CA ARG A 332 17.79 -13.38 18.07
C ARG A 332 16.48 -12.57 18.00
N PRO A 333 16.56 -11.23 18.06
CA PRO A 333 15.41 -10.36 17.77
C PRO A 333 14.82 -10.66 16.39
N PRO A 334 13.50 -10.87 16.28
CA PRO A 334 12.87 -11.25 15.02
C PRO A 334 12.96 -10.11 14.00
N LYS A 335 13.41 -10.43 12.79
CA LYS A 335 13.23 -9.58 11.62
C LYS A 335 11.74 -9.42 11.37
N ILE A 336 11.33 -8.17 11.19
CA ILE A 336 9.96 -7.84 10.82
C ILE A 336 9.81 -8.12 9.34
N ALA A 337 8.83 -8.95 9.00
CA ALA A 337 8.39 -9.11 7.61
C ALA A 337 7.84 -7.76 7.12
N VAL A 338 8.68 -6.94 6.48
CA VAL A 338 8.21 -5.73 5.82
C VAL A 338 7.53 -6.18 4.54
N PHE A 339 6.25 -6.47 4.68
CA PHE A 339 5.38 -6.80 3.55
C PHE A 339 5.33 -5.59 2.62
N ALA A 340 5.71 -5.80 1.35
CA ALA A 340 5.60 -4.80 0.30
C ALA A 340 4.16 -4.72 -0.25
N GLY A 341 3.22 -5.47 0.33
CA GLY A 341 1.78 -5.30 0.12
C GLY A 341 1.34 -3.86 0.38
N SER A 342 0.27 -3.44 -0.32
CA SER A 342 -0.25 -2.07 -0.33
C SER A 342 -0.44 -1.51 1.08
N LYS A 343 0.53 -0.73 1.58
CA LYS A 343 0.28 0.18 2.69
C LYS A 343 -0.78 1.15 2.19
N PHE A 344 -1.92 1.18 2.87
CA PHE A 344 -2.99 2.11 2.53
C PHE A 344 -2.46 3.52 2.76
N SER A 345 -2.50 4.33 1.70
CA SER A 345 -2.31 5.77 1.83
C SER A 345 -3.50 6.38 2.55
N THR A 346 -3.26 7.40 3.35
CA THR A 346 -4.34 8.26 3.87
C THR A 346 -5.20 8.77 2.71
N SER A 347 -6.52 8.72 2.83
CA SER A 347 -7.46 9.20 1.81
C SER A 347 -7.34 10.71 1.60
N THR A 348 -7.66 11.20 0.41
CA THR A 348 -7.63 12.64 0.11
C THR A 348 -8.57 13.42 1.03
N GLN A 349 -9.75 12.87 1.31
CA GLN A 349 -10.73 13.45 2.22
C GLN A 349 -10.20 13.55 3.65
N LEU A 350 -9.60 12.47 4.19
CA LEU A 350 -8.98 12.50 5.52
C LEU A 350 -7.79 13.46 5.58
N SER A 351 -6.94 13.49 4.54
CA SER A 351 -5.86 14.47 4.42
C SER A 351 -6.37 15.92 4.46
N ASN A 352 -7.48 16.22 3.77
CA ASN A 352 -8.09 17.54 3.80
C ASN A 352 -8.60 17.89 5.20
N ARG A 353 -9.22 16.95 5.92
CA ARG A 353 -9.67 17.16 7.31
C ARG A 353 -8.52 17.42 8.26
N ILE A 354 -7.40 16.71 8.10
CA ILE A 354 -6.17 16.99 8.87
C ILE A 354 -5.70 18.43 8.59
N LEU A 355 -5.65 18.83 7.33
CA LEU A 355 -5.24 20.20 6.95
C LEU A 355 -6.19 21.27 7.51
N ASP A 356 -7.50 21.02 7.53
CA ASP A 356 -8.47 21.93 8.15
C ASP A 356 -8.25 22.03 9.66
N MET A 357 -7.94 20.91 10.33
CA MET A 357 -7.56 20.90 11.74
C MET A 357 -6.28 21.69 12.01
N LEU A 358 -5.24 21.54 11.17
CA LEU A 358 -3.99 22.30 11.31
C LEU A 358 -4.16 23.82 11.15
N ARG A 359 -5.25 24.29 10.51
CA ARG A 359 -5.54 25.72 10.37
C ARG A 359 -6.15 26.37 11.62
N GLN A 360 -6.68 25.58 12.55
CA GLN A 360 -7.31 26.10 13.77
C GLN A 360 -6.31 26.88 14.63
N GLU A 361 -6.75 27.96 15.30
CA GLU A 361 -5.88 28.75 16.19
C GLU A 361 -5.46 27.96 17.43
N THR A 362 -6.38 27.17 17.98
CA THR A 362 -6.17 26.29 19.14
C THR A 362 -6.77 24.91 18.83
N TRP A 363 -6.37 23.88 19.58
CA TRP A 363 -6.82 22.50 19.37
C TRP A 363 -7.36 21.89 20.67
N PRO A 364 -8.56 22.30 21.14
CA PRO A 364 -9.15 21.78 22.37
C PRO A 364 -9.44 20.27 22.33
N GLU A 365 -9.61 19.71 21.14
CA GLU A 365 -9.87 18.29 20.88
C GLU A 365 -8.61 17.42 20.96
N LEU A 366 -7.42 18.03 20.86
CA LEU A 366 -6.15 17.31 20.91
C LEU A 366 -5.61 17.22 22.35
N PRO A 367 -4.92 16.12 22.70
CA PRO A 367 -4.13 16.06 23.91
C PRO A 367 -3.12 17.22 23.98
N ARG A 368 -2.89 17.74 25.19
CA ARG A 368 -2.01 18.90 25.43
C ARG A 368 -0.65 18.78 24.73
N HIS A 369 0.00 17.62 24.81
CA HIS A 369 1.32 17.41 24.20
C HIS A 369 1.32 17.53 22.67
N THR A 370 0.21 17.17 22.00
CA THR A 370 0.07 17.31 20.54
C THR A 370 -0.24 18.75 20.19
N ALA A 371 -1.13 19.41 20.94
CA ALA A 371 -1.44 20.83 20.74
C ALA A 371 -0.21 21.73 20.94
N GLU A 372 0.60 21.49 21.99
CA GLU A 372 1.86 22.19 22.25
C GLU A 372 2.88 21.96 21.12
N TRP A 373 2.94 20.74 20.58
CA TRP A 373 3.81 20.41 19.45
C TRP A 373 3.44 21.17 18.16
N LEU A 374 2.14 21.24 17.84
CA LEU A 374 1.65 22.02 16.70
C LEU A 374 1.81 23.54 16.91
N ALA A 375 1.62 24.02 18.13
CA ALA A 375 1.89 25.41 18.50
C ALA A 375 3.38 25.76 18.31
N LEU A 376 4.28 24.87 18.74
CA LEU A 376 5.72 25.05 18.53
C LEU A 376 6.09 25.05 17.04
N GLN A 377 5.44 24.22 16.21
CA GLN A 377 5.63 24.28 14.76
C GLN A 377 5.25 25.67 14.21
N ARG A 378 4.12 26.23 14.65
CA ARG A 378 3.66 27.55 14.22
C ARG A 378 4.59 28.68 14.67
N GLU A 379 5.22 28.54 15.84
CA GLU A 379 6.22 29.51 16.33
C GLU A 379 7.50 29.46 15.48
N ARG A 380 7.94 28.26 15.10
CA ARG A 380 9.24 28.04 14.44
C ARG A 380 9.20 28.17 12.93
N SER A 381 8.06 27.88 12.31
CA SER A 381 7.88 27.83 10.86
C SER A 381 6.41 28.09 10.53
N LYS A 382 5.82 27.32 9.61
CA LYS A 382 4.41 27.37 9.24
C LYS A 382 3.75 26.01 9.45
N LEU A 383 2.43 26.02 9.63
CA LEU A 383 1.62 24.81 9.53
C LEU A 383 1.23 24.58 8.06
N PRO A 384 1.26 23.33 7.57
CA PRO A 384 0.79 22.99 6.24
C PRO A 384 -0.66 23.44 5.98
N GLN A 385 -0.97 23.83 4.75
CA GLN A 385 -2.29 24.28 4.33
C GLN A 385 -2.71 23.60 3.03
N ARG A 386 -4.02 23.54 2.79
CA ARG A 386 -4.60 22.85 1.62
C ARG A 386 -4.27 23.50 0.29
N ASP A 387 -4.01 24.79 0.26
CA ASP A 387 -3.92 25.57 -0.98
C ASP A 387 -2.47 25.85 -1.42
N ARG A 388 -1.48 25.30 -0.73
CA ARG A 388 -0.05 25.55 -0.96
C ARG A 388 0.82 24.37 -0.54
N ILE A 389 2.02 24.31 -1.09
CA ILE A 389 3.06 23.38 -0.61
C ILE A 389 3.94 24.13 0.39
N LEU A 390 4.15 23.56 1.57
CA LEU A 390 5.16 24.05 2.51
C LEU A 390 6.48 23.33 2.24
N VAL A 391 7.54 24.08 2.02
CA VAL A 391 8.91 23.58 1.88
C VAL A 391 9.78 24.21 2.95
N GLU A 392 10.38 23.38 3.80
CA GLU A 392 11.32 23.80 4.83
C GLU A 392 12.73 23.36 4.43
N THR A 393 13.71 24.25 4.48
CA THR A 393 15.12 23.90 4.25
C THR A 393 15.97 24.26 5.46
N PHE A 394 16.78 23.32 5.95
CA PHE A 394 17.62 23.53 7.13
C PHE A 394 18.87 22.63 7.15
N PRO A 395 19.96 23.05 7.80
CA PRO A 395 21.11 22.20 8.07
C PRO A 395 20.84 21.27 9.27
N HIS A 396 21.34 20.03 9.21
CA HIS A 396 21.41 19.13 10.36
C HIS A 396 22.49 18.07 10.12
N ASP A 397 23.28 17.75 11.15
CA ASP A 397 24.29 16.68 11.11
C ASP A 397 25.22 16.73 9.88
N GLY A 398 25.72 17.95 9.58
CA GLY A 398 26.62 18.19 8.44
C GLY A 398 25.97 18.08 7.05
N ARG A 399 24.64 17.99 6.96
CA ARG A 399 23.89 17.85 5.70
C ARG A 399 22.83 18.93 5.55
N GLN A 400 22.44 19.17 4.31
CA GLN A 400 21.30 20.04 3.97
C GLN A 400 20.04 19.19 3.84
N HIS A 401 18.95 19.66 4.43
CA HIS A 401 17.67 18.98 4.41
C HIS A 401 16.61 19.84 3.72
N THR A 402 15.74 19.17 2.97
CA THR A 402 14.55 19.77 2.36
C THR A 402 13.35 18.93 2.75
N CYS A 403 12.42 19.51 3.52
CA CYS A 403 11.19 18.86 3.95
C CYS A 403 10.00 19.45 3.18
N ILE A 404 9.29 18.61 2.44
CA ILE A 404 8.19 18.98 1.55
C ILE A 404 6.90 18.41 2.14
N TYR A 405 5.94 19.26 2.49
CA TYR A 405 4.62 18.84 3.01
C TYR A 405 3.56 18.97 1.91
N GLY A 406 3.10 17.82 1.41
CA GLY A 406 2.17 17.73 0.29
C GLY A 406 0.81 17.12 0.62
N PHE A 407 0.72 16.24 1.63
CA PHE A 407 -0.54 15.58 2.03
C PHE A 407 -1.22 14.75 0.93
N ALA A 408 -0.44 14.23 -0.02
CA ALA A 408 -0.93 13.43 -1.15
C ALA A 408 -1.05 11.92 -0.85
N GLY A 409 -0.67 11.47 0.36
CA GLY A 409 -0.64 10.05 0.71
C GLY A 409 0.68 9.36 0.33
N ARG A 410 0.98 8.24 0.98
CA ARG A 410 2.34 7.67 0.99
C ARG A 410 2.89 7.33 -0.39
N SER A 411 2.11 6.67 -1.26
CA SER A 411 2.57 6.31 -2.62
C SER A 411 2.95 7.55 -3.43
N ALA A 412 2.07 8.56 -3.43
CA ALA A 412 2.28 9.80 -4.16
C ALA A 412 3.48 10.59 -3.59
N MET A 413 3.59 10.72 -2.27
CA MET A 413 4.74 11.39 -1.65
C MET A 413 6.05 10.63 -1.92
N GLN A 414 6.04 9.29 -1.93
CA GLN A 414 7.22 8.50 -2.29
C GLN A 414 7.65 8.71 -3.75
N THR A 415 6.68 8.72 -4.68
CA THR A 415 6.93 9.05 -6.09
C THR A 415 7.45 10.47 -6.23
N LEU A 416 6.85 11.44 -5.54
CA LEU A 416 7.31 12.83 -5.53
C LEU A 416 8.77 12.92 -5.07
N GLY A 417 9.14 12.18 -4.02
CA GLY A 417 10.52 12.09 -3.54
C GLY A 417 11.49 11.65 -4.64
N LEU A 418 11.16 10.59 -5.38
CA LEU A 418 11.97 10.10 -6.50
C LEU A 418 12.15 11.17 -7.60
N LEU A 419 11.05 11.80 -8.01
CA LEU A 419 11.05 12.77 -9.10
C LEU A 419 11.79 14.05 -8.72
N VAL A 420 11.53 14.57 -7.52
CA VAL A 420 12.20 15.78 -7.01
C VAL A 420 13.69 15.51 -6.82
N THR A 421 14.10 14.36 -6.28
CA THR A 421 15.54 14.06 -6.18
C THR A 421 16.20 13.91 -7.54
N GLY A 422 15.54 13.31 -8.53
CA GLY A 422 16.11 13.23 -9.89
C GLY A 422 16.31 14.62 -10.52
N ARG A 423 15.39 15.56 -10.26
CA ARG A 423 15.58 16.96 -10.66
C ARG A 423 16.71 17.64 -9.90
N MET A 424 16.79 17.42 -8.60
CA MET A 424 17.88 17.95 -7.78
C MET A 424 19.24 17.45 -8.29
N GLU A 425 19.35 16.21 -8.78
CA GLU A 425 20.56 15.73 -9.46
C GLU A 425 20.83 16.50 -10.76
N ALA A 426 19.82 16.67 -11.62
CA ALA A 426 19.96 17.43 -12.86
C ALA A 426 20.34 18.92 -12.65
N GLU A 427 19.96 19.49 -11.51
CA GLU A 427 20.29 20.86 -11.10
C GLU A 427 21.59 20.94 -10.26
N GLY A 428 22.29 19.83 -10.04
CA GLY A 428 23.55 19.80 -9.28
C GLY A 428 23.39 20.06 -7.77
N LEU A 429 22.22 19.79 -7.20
CA LEU A 429 21.89 19.99 -5.78
C LEU A 429 22.26 18.79 -4.89
N ASN A 430 22.90 17.76 -5.47
CA ASN A 430 23.54 16.64 -4.78
C ASN A 430 22.69 15.98 -3.66
N PRO A 431 21.47 15.48 -3.96
CA PRO A 431 20.69 14.70 -3.01
C PRO A 431 21.37 13.34 -2.75
N LEU A 432 21.22 12.84 -1.52
CA LEU A 432 21.81 11.55 -1.10
C LEU A 432 20.77 10.49 -0.76
N GLY A 433 19.54 10.93 -0.48
CA GLY A 433 18.44 10.06 -0.12
C GLY A 433 17.23 10.83 0.37
N PHE A 434 16.11 10.13 0.50
CA PHE A 434 14.89 10.67 1.06
C PHE A 434 14.10 9.63 1.86
N VAL A 435 13.13 10.09 2.63
CA VAL A 435 12.11 9.27 3.29
C VAL A 435 10.74 9.92 3.11
N SER A 436 9.68 9.12 3.08
CA SER A 436 8.31 9.60 2.84
C SER A 436 7.30 9.04 3.84
N THR A 437 6.32 9.86 4.15
CA THR A 437 5.10 9.50 4.90
C THR A 437 3.86 9.78 4.05
N ASP A 438 2.67 9.66 4.62
CA ASP A 438 1.44 10.11 3.97
C ASP A 438 1.41 11.62 3.68
N TYR A 439 2.23 12.39 4.40
CA TYR A 439 2.13 13.85 4.47
C TYR A 439 3.31 14.57 3.85
N ALA A 440 4.50 14.00 3.99
CA ALA A 440 5.74 14.70 3.72
C ALA A 440 6.82 13.83 3.08
N VAL A 441 7.77 14.50 2.43
CA VAL A 441 9.05 13.95 1.98
C VAL A 441 10.16 14.73 2.67
N LEU A 442 11.08 14.03 3.33
CA LEU A 442 12.31 14.60 3.84
C LEU A 442 13.48 14.11 2.97
N ILE A 443 14.13 15.04 2.28
CA ILE A 443 15.33 14.81 1.46
C ILE A 443 16.55 15.28 2.26
N TRP A 444 17.64 14.51 2.24
CA TRP A 444 18.95 14.96 2.71
C TRP A 444 19.96 14.94 1.56
N GLY A 445 20.81 15.95 1.54
CA GLY A 445 21.81 16.17 0.50
C GLY A 445 23.00 16.96 1.01
N LEU A 446 23.90 17.30 0.09
CA LEU A 446 25.07 18.11 0.41
C LEU A 446 24.78 19.61 0.26
N ASP A 447 24.01 19.98 -0.76
CA ASP A 447 23.75 21.38 -1.09
C ASP A 447 22.33 21.79 -0.70
N ARG A 448 22.19 23.07 -0.30
CA ARG A 448 20.90 23.62 0.12
C ARG A 448 20.11 24.02 -1.13
N VAL A 449 18.83 23.63 -1.18
CA VAL A 449 17.90 24.11 -2.21
C VAL A 449 17.65 25.62 -2.00
N PRO A 450 18.05 26.49 -2.95
CA PRO A 450 17.88 27.93 -2.78
C PRO A 450 16.46 28.40 -3.11
N ASP A 451 15.86 27.85 -4.18
CA ASP A 451 14.48 28.09 -4.59
C ASP A 451 13.84 26.73 -4.93
N PRO A 452 12.82 26.27 -4.19
CA PRO A 452 12.18 25.02 -4.46
C PRO A 452 11.14 25.09 -5.59
N ALA A 453 10.71 26.27 -6.03
CA ALA A 453 9.60 26.40 -6.98
C ALA A 453 9.79 25.62 -8.31
N PRO A 454 10.97 25.64 -8.95
CA PRO A 454 11.22 24.86 -10.17
C PRO A 454 11.04 23.35 -9.99
N LEU A 455 11.26 22.82 -8.78
CA LEU A 455 11.12 21.40 -8.47
C LEU A 455 9.68 20.90 -8.54
N PHE A 456 8.69 21.80 -8.52
CA PHE A 456 7.26 21.49 -8.54
C PHE A 456 6.56 21.91 -9.83
N ASP A 457 7.31 22.22 -10.89
CA ASP A 457 6.70 22.47 -12.20
C ASP A 457 6.02 21.19 -12.72
N GLY A 458 4.72 21.27 -13.00
CA GLY A 458 3.88 20.12 -13.30
C GLY A 458 4.19 19.45 -14.64
N GLU A 459 4.52 20.23 -15.67
CA GLU A 459 4.89 19.68 -16.99
C GLU A 459 6.23 18.96 -16.90
N ASN A 460 7.21 19.58 -16.27
CA ASN A 460 8.50 18.95 -16.11
C ASN A 460 8.44 17.73 -15.16
N LEU A 461 7.62 17.74 -14.11
CA LEU A 461 7.42 16.56 -13.27
C LEU A 461 6.73 15.42 -14.03
N ARG A 462 5.81 15.74 -14.93
CA ARG A 462 5.20 14.75 -15.84
C ARG A 462 6.23 14.18 -16.82
N GLU A 463 7.10 15.01 -17.38
CA GLU A 463 8.18 14.54 -18.26
C GLU A 463 9.21 13.67 -17.50
N ALA A 464 9.63 14.12 -16.31
CA ALA A 464 10.49 13.35 -15.42
C ALA A 464 9.85 12.01 -15.04
N PHE A 465 8.53 12.03 -14.80
CA PHE A 465 7.76 10.83 -14.53
C PHE A 465 7.74 9.87 -15.72
N GLU A 466 7.42 10.33 -16.93
CA GLU A 466 7.44 9.49 -18.14
C GLU A 466 8.85 8.93 -18.43
N THR A 467 9.90 9.71 -18.17
CA THR A 467 11.30 9.27 -18.29
C THR A 467 11.62 8.20 -17.26
N TRP A 468 11.24 8.43 -16.00
CA TRP A 468 11.40 7.48 -14.90
C TRP A 468 10.63 6.17 -15.17
N LEU A 469 9.43 6.23 -15.74
CA LEU A 469 8.63 5.05 -16.09
C LEU A 469 9.34 4.15 -17.11
N LYS A 470 10.03 4.72 -18.11
CA LYS A 470 10.72 3.94 -19.16
C LYS A 470 11.85 3.08 -18.61
N GLY A 471 12.51 3.52 -17.53
CA GLY A 471 13.75 2.91 -17.04
C GLY A 471 13.62 1.93 -15.86
N ASN A 472 12.43 1.70 -15.28
CA ASN A 472 12.36 1.25 -13.89
C ASN A 472 11.61 -0.05 -13.59
N ALA A 473 12.04 -0.74 -12.53
CA ALA A 473 11.48 -1.99 -12.00
C ALA A 473 10.02 -1.84 -11.55
N VAL A 474 9.59 -0.64 -11.15
CA VAL A 474 8.20 -0.35 -10.73
C VAL A 474 7.23 -0.50 -11.91
N MET A 475 7.64 -0.09 -13.11
CA MET A 475 6.81 -0.28 -14.31
C MET A 475 6.72 -1.74 -14.71
N LYS A 476 7.82 -2.49 -14.64
CA LYS A 476 7.80 -3.94 -14.86
C LYS A 476 6.87 -4.65 -13.89
N ARG A 477 6.81 -4.21 -12.62
CA ARG A 477 5.87 -4.73 -11.62
C ARG A 477 4.42 -4.40 -11.95
N THR A 478 4.11 -3.15 -12.31
CA THR A 478 2.76 -2.73 -12.72
C THR A 478 2.32 -3.47 -13.98
N PHE A 479 3.23 -3.59 -14.96
CA PHE A 479 3.04 -4.33 -16.19
C PHE A 479 2.73 -5.80 -15.94
N LYS A 480 3.50 -6.47 -15.05
CA LYS A 480 3.23 -7.87 -14.65
C LYS A 480 1.79 -8.01 -14.17
N GLY A 481 1.28 -7.04 -13.40
CA GLY A 481 -0.11 -7.01 -12.95
C GLY A 481 -1.12 -6.93 -14.10
N SER A 482 -1.03 -5.90 -14.94
CA SER A 482 -1.93 -5.73 -16.10
C SER A 482 -1.84 -6.90 -17.09
N ALA A 483 -0.65 -7.48 -17.28
CA ALA A 483 -0.42 -8.61 -18.16
C ALA A 483 -1.06 -9.89 -17.62
N VAL A 484 -1.05 -10.10 -16.30
CA VAL A 484 -1.78 -11.19 -15.66
C VAL A 484 -3.28 -11.00 -15.79
N ILE A 485 -3.80 -9.81 -15.47
CA ILE A 485 -5.24 -9.52 -15.51
C ILE A 485 -5.76 -9.66 -16.95
N SER A 486 -5.06 -9.10 -17.93
CA SER A 486 -5.40 -9.25 -19.36
C SER A 486 -5.17 -10.66 -19.92
N MET A 487 -4.72 -11.63 -19.10
CA MET A 487 -4.46 -13.01 -19.50
C MET A 487 -3.34 -13.16 -20.53
N MET A 488 -2.46 -12.16 -20.66
CA MET A 488 -1.23 -12.24 -21.45
C MET A 488 -0.14 -13.02 -20.70
N LEU A 489 -0.18 -13.01 -19.37
CA LEU A 489 0.66 -13.87 -18.52
C LEU A 489 -0.20 -14.80 -17.67
N GLU A 490 0.23 -16.05 -17.56
CA GLU A 490 -0.45 -17.07 -16.77
C GLU A 490 0.28 -17.22 -15.42
N ARG A 491 -0.50 -17.37 -14.33
CA ARG A 491 0.01 -17.64 -12.97
C ARG A 491 -0.12 -19.12 -12.59
N ASN A 492 -1.24 -19.74 -12.97
CA ASN A 492 -1.60 -21.10 -12.60
C ASN A 492 -1.43 -22.07 -13.77
N PHE A 493 -0.44 -22.95 -13.65
CA PHE A 493 -0.12 -23.96 -14.68
C PHE A 493 -0.69 -25.36 -14.40
N GLY A 494 -1.39 -25.55 -13.28
CA GLY A 494 -1.96 -26.84 -12.86
C GLY A 494 -0.93 -27.83 -12.26
N PRO A 495 -1.32 -29.10 -12.00
CA PRO A 495 -0.48 -30.10 -11.31
C PRO A 495 0.75 -30.57 -12.11
N GLN A 496 0.75 -30.38 -13.42
CA GLN A 496 1.92 -30.61 -14.27
C GLN A 496 2.86 -29.41 -14.14
N ARG A 497 3.61 -29.36 -13.04
CA ARG A 497 4.77 -28.47 -12.90
C ARG A 497 5.74 -28.76 -14.04
N ARG A 498 6.17 -27.70 -14.73
CA ARG A 498 7.04 -27.78 -15.90
C ARG A 498 8.48 -27.98 -15.45
N THR A 499 9.11 -29.09 -15.86
CA THR A 499 10.57 -29.17 -16.02
C THR A 499 10.97 -28.31 -17.24
N GLY A 500 12.26 -28.03 -17.42
CA GLY A 500 12.80 -26.98 -18.32
C GLY A 500 12.22 -26.85 -19.74
N ARG A 501 12.56 -25.72 -20.38
CA ARG A 501 12.03 -25.14 -21.66
C ARG A 501 10.59 -24.61 -21.62
N GLN A 502 9.83 -25.02 -20.62
CA GLN A 502 8.47 -24.60 -20.37
C GLN A 502 8.40 -23.56 -19.21
N ALA A 503 9.45 -22.77 -18.98
CA ALA A 503 9.44 -21.71 -17.97
C ALA A 503 8.29 -20.71 -18.23
N ALA A 504 7.71 -20.15 -17.17
CA ALA A 504 6.78 -19.03 -17.29
C ALA A 504 7.42 -17.94 -18.15
N PHE A 505 6.65 -17.32 -19.04
CA PHE A 505 7.17 -16.23 -19.86
C PHE A 505 7.57 -15.09 -18.92
N SER A 506 8.80 -14.60 -19.06
CA SER A 506 9.26 -13.49 -18.23
C SER A 506 8.43 -12.25 -18.56
N SER A 507 7.79 -11.66 -17.55
CA SER A 507 7.11 -10.37 -17.69
C SER A 507 8.05 -9.31 -18.24
N ASP A 508 9.32 -9.37 -17.84
CA ASP A 508 10.33 -8.39 -18.18
C ASP A 508 10.68 -8.48 -19.66
N ILE A 509 10.82 -9.70 -20.20
CA ILE A 509 11.06 -9.90 -21.63
C ILE A 509 9.86 -9.38 -22.44
N LEU A 510 8.62 -9.64 -21.99
CA LEU A 510 7.43 -9.13 -22.67
C LEU A 510 7.41 -7.60 -22.67
N TYR A 511 7.64 -7.00 -21.51
CA TYR A 511 7.71 -5.56 -21.34
C TYR A 511 8.79 -4.95 -22.24
N ASP A 512 10.02 -5.45 -22.16
CA ASP A 512 11.17 -4.91 -22.91
C ASP A 512 10.95 -5.06 -24.43
N THR A 513 10.29 -6.15 -24.87
CA THR A 513 9.92 -6.36 -26.27
C THR A 513 8.88 -5.34 -26.73
N LEU A 514 7.79 -5.16 -25.98
CA LEU A 514 6.75 -4.19 -26.33
C LEU A 514 7.28 -2.76 -26.27
N ALA A 515 8.01 -2.39 -25.22
CA ALA A 515 8.60 -1.06 -25.08
C ALA A 515 9.54 -0.71 -26.26
N LYS A 516 10.26 -1.71 -26.79
CA LYS A 516 11.19 -1.51 -27.91
C LYS A 516 10.53 -1.54 -29.29
N TYR A 517 9.60 -2.47 -29.52
CA TYR A 517 9.08 -2.76 -30.87
C TYR A 517 7.64 -2.28 -31.11
N ASP A 518 6.86 -2.04 -30.05
CA ASP A 518 5.48 -1.55 -30.12
C ASP A 518 5.11 -0.75 -28.85
N PRO A 519 5.71 0.45 -28.66
CA PRO A 519 5.45 1.28 -27.48
C PRO A 519 4.00 1.79 -27.40
N GLY A 520 3.27 1.76 -28.52
CA GLY A 520 1.84 2.08 -28.61
C GLY A 520 0.91 0.92 -28.24
N HIS A 521 1.46 -0.26 -27.94
CA HIS A 521 0.68 -1.46 -27.63
C HIS A 521 -0.33 -1.23 -26.51
N LEU A 522 -1.54 -1.78 -26.64
CA LEU A 522 -2.64 -1.63 -25.68
C LEU A 522 -2.20 -1.93 -24.24
N LEU A 523 -1.46 -3.01 -24.03
CA LEU A 523 -0.95 -3.39 -22.70
C LEU A 523 -0.01 -2.34 -22.09
N MET A 524 0.76 -1.60 -22.90
CA MET A 524 1.61 -0.50 -22.42
C MET A 524 0.75 0.70 -21.99
N ARG A 525 -0.31 0.99 -22.75
CA ARG A 525 -1.30 2.03 -22.40
C ARG A 525 -2.06 1.69 -21.11
N ILE A 526 -2.48 0.43 -20.95
CA ILE A 526 -3.10 -0.05 -19.71
C ILE A 526 -2.12 0.11 -18.55
N THR A 527 -0.88 -0.35 -18.71
CA THR A 527 0.15 -0.26 -17.67
C THR A 527 0.40 1.19 -17.24
N ARG A 528 0.48 2.13 -18.20
CA ARG A 528 0.61 3.56 -17.88
C ARG A 528 -0.59 4.05 -17.07
N THR A 529 -1.81 3.71 -17.49
CA THR A 529 -3.05 4.11 -16.80
C THR A 529 -3.08 3.56 -15.37
N GLU A 530 -2.66 2.32 -15.17
CA GLU A 530 -2.57 1.70 -13.85
C GLU A 530 -1.47 2.32 -12.99
N ALA A 531 -0.34 2.73 -13.59
CA ALA A 531 0.73 3.44 -12.88
C ALA A 531 0.33 4.87 -12.46
N MET A 532 -0.63 5.52 -13.15
CA MET A 532 -1.22 6.77 -12.66
C MET A 532 -1.97 6.58 -11.34
N ARG A 533 -2.33 5.33 -11.01
CA ARG A 533 -3.02 4.89 -9.79
C ARG A 533 -2.09 3.94 -8.99
N GLY A 534 -2.55 3.45 -7.85
CA GLY A 534 -1.91 2.31 -7.17
C GLY A 534 -0.54 2.59 -6.53
N LEU A 535 0.51 1.87 -6.97
CA LEU A 535 1.83 1.87 -6.32
C LEU A 535 2.60 3.18 -6.48
N VAL A 536 2.34 3.90 -7.58
CA VAL A 536 3.02 5.15 -7.93
C VAL A 536 2.13 6.34 -7.62
N ASP A 537 0.83 6.23 -7.95
CA ASP A 537 -0.22 7.20 -7.61
C ASP A 537 0.10 8.65 -8.06
N PHE A 538 0.64 8.78 -9.28
CA PHE A 538 1.00 10.08 -9.85
C PHE A 538 -0.23 11.00 -10.01
N GLY A 539 -1.44 10.45 -10.18
CA GLY A 539 -2.67 11.22 -10.24
C GLY A 539 -2.91 12.09 -8.99
N ARG A 540 -2.49 11.64 -7.80
CA ARG A 540 -2.55 12.46 -6.58
C ARG A 540 -1.48 13.55 -6.52
N ILE A 541 -0.34 13.36 -7.18
CA ILE A 541 0.65 14.43 -7.35
C ILE A 541 0.07 15.51 -8.27
N GLU A 542 -0.59 15.13 -9.35
CA GLU A 542 -1.26 16.08 -10.25
C GLU A 542 -2.38 16.85 -9.55
N GLU A 543 -3.23 16.17 -8.76
CA GLU A 543 -4.24 16.83 -7.93
C GLU A 543 -3.61 17.85 -6.99
N MET A 544 -2.55 17.44 -6.28
CA MET A 544 -1.82 18.32 -5.37
C MET A 544 -1.28 19.54 -6.11
N LEU A 545 -0.54 19.35 -7.21
CA LEU A 545 0.04 20.44 -7.99
C LEU A 545 -1.03 21.36 -8.60
N ALA A 546 -2.18 20.82 -9.00
CA ALA A 546 -3.30 21.60 -9.50
C ALA A 546 -3.89 22.50 -8.40
N ARG A 547 -4.13 21.97 -7.20
CA ARG A 547 -4.67 22.79 -6.08
C ARG A 547 -3.66 23.79 -5.52
N THR A 548 -2.37 23.50 -5.59
CA THR A 548 -1.30 24.37 -5.06
C THR A 548 -0.57 25.17 -6.12
N ARG A 549 -1.10 25.24 -7.35
CA ARG A 549 -0.41 25.85 -8.50
C ARG A 549 0.11 27.25 -8.19
N GLY A 550 1.43 27.43 -8.31
CA GLY A 550 2.11 28.71 -8.06
C GLY A 550 2.16 29.16 -6.59
N ARG A 551 1.75 28.32 -5.63
CA ARG A 551 1.71 28.63 -4.20
C ARG A 551 2.63 27.70 -3.42
N ILE A 552 3.86 28.14 -3.24
CA ILE A 552 4.88 27.43 -2.48
C ILE A 552 5.40 28.36 -1.39
N ASP A 553 5.22 27.95 -0.15
CA ASP A 553 5.79 28.62 1.01
C ASP A 553 7.16 27.99 1.29
N HIS A 554 8.24 28.68 0.92
CA HIS A 554 9.60 28.28 1.26
C HIS A 554 10.05 28.95 2.56
N VAL A 555 10.44 28.16 3.56
CA VAL A 555 10.95 28.64 4.85
C VAL A 555 12.38 28.12 5.02
N VAL A 556 13.33 29.05 5.05
CA VAL A 556 14.75 28.77 5.32
C VAL A 556 14.99 28.87 6.82
N LEU A 557 15.53 27.81 7.42
CA LEU A 557 15.68 27.65 8.86
C LEU A 557 17.12 27.23 9.22
N ASP A 558 17.50 27.47 10.46
CA ASP A 558 18.82 27.12 11.02
C ASP A 558 18.84 25.77 11.74
N ARG A 559 17.69 25.09 11.83
CA ARG A 559 17.49 23.87 12.62
C ARG A 559 16.31 23.03 12.14
N VAL A 560 16.25 21.79 12.63
CA VAL A 560 15.12 20.86 12.44
C VAL A 560 13.85 21.45 13.05
N THR A 561 12.74 21.40 12.30
CA THR A 561 11.42 21.86 12.77
C THR A 561 10.67 20.77 13.54
N PRO A 562 9.71 21.15 14.41
CA PRO A 562 8.89 20.20 15.13
C PRO A 562 8.20 19.16 14.24
N LEU A 563 7.61 19.55 13.10
CA LEU A 563 6.97 18.60 12.18
C LEU A 563 7.96 17.76 11.37
N ALA A 564 9.18 18.26 11.11
CA ALA A 564 10.20 17.48 10.40
C ALA A 564 10.89 16.46 11.30
N ALA A 565 10.98 16.71 12.61
CA ALA A 565 11.72 15.86 13.54
C ALA A 565 11.31 14.37 13.52
N PRO A 566 10.01 14.00 13.50
CA PRO A 566 9.60 12.60 13.38
C PRO A 566 10.08 11.90 12.10
N LEU A 567 10.25 12.63 10.99
CA LEU A 567 10.68 12.05 9.72
C LEU A 567 12.10 11.46 9.79
N PHE A 568 12.95 11.96 10.70
CA PHE A 568 14.28 11.37 10.93
C PHE A 568 14.20 9.97 11.55
N LEU A 569 13.10 9.66 12.23
CA LEU A 569 12.85 8.37 12.88
C LEU A 569 12.00 7.43 12.01
N GLU A 570 11.65 7.84 10.79
CA GLU A 570 10.88 7.03 9.86
C GLU A 570 11.73 5.96 9.18
N HIS A 571 11.09 4.83 8.93
CA HIS A 571 11.68 3.70 8.22
C HIS A 571 11.42 3.81 6.72
N GLY A 572 12.22 3.10 5.91
CA GLY A 572 12.06 3.11 4.45
C GLY A 572 12.79 4.26 3.77
N ARG A 573 13.98 4.61 4.28
CA ARG A 573 14.91 5.53 3.63
C ARG A 573 15.30 4.99 2.26
N VAL A 574 15.13 5.80 1.23
CA VAL A 574 15.49 5.50 -0.16
C VAL A 574 16.83 6.18 -0.46
N PRO A 575 17.91 5.43 -0.72
CA PRO A 575 19.17 6.02 -1.14
C PRO A 575 19.08 6.57 -2.57
N ILE A 576 19.72 7.72 -2.81
CA ILE A 576 19.99 8.22 -4.17
C ILE A 576 21.44 7.92 -4.53
N HIS A 577 21.64 7.41 -5.73
CA HIS A 577 22.93 7.01 -6.27
C HIS A 577 23.27 7.91 -7.45
N GLY A 578 24.11 8.91 -7.22
CA GLY A 578 24.65 9.80 -8.25
C GLY A 578 25.74 10.71 -7.69
N GLU A 579 25.95 11.86 -8.32
CA GLU A 579 27.12 12.74 -8.13
C GLU A 579 27.39 13.12 -6.66
N GLY A 580 26.34 13.34 -5.86
CA GLY A 580 26.49 13.67 -4.45
C GLY A 580 27.22 12.59 -3.64
N ARG A 581 27.03 11.30 -3.96
CA ARG A 581 27.78 10.22 -3.30
C ARG A 581 29.23 10.16 -3.77
N GLU A 582 29.47 10.41 -5.05
CA GLU A 582 30.82 10.46 -5.61
C GLU A 582 31.61 11.60 -4.98
N ARG A 583 30.99 12.78 -4.80
CA ARG A 583 31.57 13.91 -4.09
C ARG A 583 31.91 13.58 -2.64
N LEU A 584 31.00 12.91 -1.90
CA LEU A 584 31.29 12.45 -0.54
C LEU A 584 32.49 11.51 -0.47
N LEU A 585 32.60 10.59 -1.42
CA LEU A 585 33.73 9.67 -1.50
C LEU A 585 35.02 10.38 -1.86
N ALA A 586 34.98 11.35 -2.76
CA ALA A 586 36.14 12.17 -3.13
C ALA A 586 36.61 13.04 -1.95
N ASP A 587 35.69 13.70 -1.24
CA ASP A 587 35.99 14.50 -0.05
C ASP A 587 36.62 13.63 1.05
N GLU A 588 36.06 12.44 1.31
CA GLU A 588 36.59 11.52 2.31
C GLU A 588 37.95 10.93 1.88
N ALA A 589 38.11 10.59 0.60
CA ALA A 589 39.40 10.18 0.05
C ALA A 589 40.45 11.28 0.26
N GLY A 590 40.11 12.55 -0.03
CA GLY A 590 40.99 13.70 0.21
C GLY A 590 41.41 13.83 1.67
N ARG A 591 40.46 13.73 2.61
CA ARG A 591 40.78 13.74 4.06
C ARG A 591 41.67 12.58 4.47
N LEU A 592 41.42 11.38 3.97
CA LEU A 592 42.23 10.20 4.28
C LEU A 592 43.64 10.30 3.69
N MET A 593 43.78 10.84 2.48
CA MET A 593 45.08 11.09 1.86
C MET A 593 45.88 12.13 2.68
N GLU A 594 45.24 13.24 3.07
CA GLU A 594 45.87 14.26 3.89
C GLU A 594 46.28 13.71 5.28
N ALA A 595 45.42 12.94 5.92
CA ALA A 595 45.72 12.27 7.19
C ALA A 595 46.84 11.23 7.07
N ALA A 596 46.99 10.59 5.91
CA ALA A 596 48.07 9.67 5.59
C ALA A 596 49.37 10.37 5.13
N GLY A 597 49.37 11.70 4.99
CA GLY A 597 50.51 12.47 4.49
C GLY A 597 50.74 12.36 2.98
N LEU A 598 49.75 11.89 2.22
CA LEU A 598 49.78 11.78 0.77
C LEU A 598 49.23 13.07 0.14
N LYS A 599 49.96 13.65 -0.81
CA LYS A 599 49.45 14.78 -1.61
C LYS A 599 48.59 14.23 -2.75
N MET A 600 47.39 14.76 -2.91
CA MET A 600 46.63 14.60 -4.15
C MET A 600 47.24 15.53 -5.20
N ASP A 601 47.68 14.96 -6.32
CA ASP A 601 48.10 15.72 -7.51
C ASP A 601 46.89 16.28 -8.27
#